data_AF-A0AAX4JAQ9-F1
#
_entry.id   AF-A0AAX4JAQ9-F1
#
_cell.length_a   1.000
_cell.length_b   1.000
_cell.length_c   1.000
_cell.angle_alpha   90.00
_cell.angle_beta   90.00
_cell.angle_gamma   90.00
#
_symmetry.space_group_name_H-M   'P 1'
#
loop_
_entity.id
_entity.type
_entity.pdbx_description
1 polymer ?
#
loop_
_entity_poly.entity_id
_entity_poly.type
_entity_poly.pdbx_seq_one_letter_code
_entity_poly.pdbx_strand_id
1 'polypeptide(L)'
;MENNNKQINRGDYIEFEIKIKNFTEIAKYLKAKIGGKMNSAEFIHNLKYVRQMQYEIILESYETIKTNLDQYANIENLEKEEFNKRLREIFFDSLAFNTARKLKDLKIYEVEEAMEYLLDLEEDLKKILTTIQCSKINNQKKTLQKPQYTKKNKK
;
A
#
# COMPACT_ATOMS: atom_id res chain seq x y z
N MET A 1 8.07 24.31 37.72
CA MET A 1 8.09 23.67 36.38
C MET A 1 7.81 24.79 35.39
N GLU A 2 8.83 25.25 34.67
CA GLU A 2 8.72 26.41 33.77
C GLU A 2 8.23 25.97 32.39
N ASN A 3 7.12 26.56 31.95
CA ASN A 3 6.56 26.42 30.60
C ASN A 3 7.42 27.20 29.61
N ASN A 4 8.26 26.50 28.84
CA ASN A 4 8.99 27.08 27.72
C ASN A 4 8.12 27.15 26.46
N ASN A 5 7.17 28.09 26.43
CA ASN A 5 6.55 28.52 25.16
C ASN A 5 7.55 29.43 24.44
N LYS A 6 8.41 28.85 23.58
CA LYS A 6 9.26 29.63 22.68
C LYS A 6 8.37 30.36 21.66
N GLN A 7 8.33 31.69 21.76
CA GLN A 7 7.83 32.57 20.70
C GLN A 7 8.64 32.35 19.42
N ILE A 8 7.96 32.01 18.34
CA ILE A 8 8.55 31.91 17.00
C ILE A 8 8.74 33.34 16.49
N ASN A 9 9.98 33.73 16.21
CA ASN A 9 10.33 35.08 15.78
C ASN A 9 10.22 35.21 14.25
N ARG A 10 9.87 36.40 13.75
CA ARG A 10 9.73 36.68 12.30
C ARG A 10 10.98 36.35 11.46
N GLY A 11 12.16 36.27 12.08
CA GLY A 11 13.39 35.85 11.39
C GLY A 11 13.40 34.39 10.93
N ASP A 12 12.66 33.50 11.62
CA ASP A 12 12.55 32.08 11.26
C ASP A 12 11.74 31.87 9.95
N TYR A 13 10.90 32.84 9.58
CA TYR A 13 10.12 32.81 8.34
C TYR A 13 10.98 33.12 7.11
N ILE A 14 12.02 33.95 7.26
CA ILE A 14 12.89 34.38 6.15
C ILE A 14 13.85 33.24 5.74
N GLU A 15 14.37 32.46 6.71
CA GLU A 15 15.13 31.24 6.39
C GLU A 15 14.26 30.15 5.73
N PHE A 16 12.95 30.18 5.95
CA PHE A 16 11.99 29.23 5.42
C PHE A 16 11.72 29.44 3.91
N GLU A 17 11.65 30.69 3.46
CA GLU A 17 11.47 31.03 2.04
C GLU A 17 12.68 30.63 1.18
N ILE A 18 13.89 30.60 1.76
CA ILE A 18 15.13 30.40 0.99
C ILE A 18 15.38 28.93 0.61
N LYS A 19 14.74 27.95 1.29
CA LYS A 19 15.04 26.51 1.11
C LYS A 19 13.97 25.66 0.45
N ILE A 20 12.76 26.18 0.19
CA ILE A 20 11.64 25.33 -0.26
C ILE A 20 11.25 25.65 -1.70
N LYS A 21 11.49 24.71 -2.62
CA LYS A 21 11.31 24.93 -4.07
C LYS A 21 9.98 24.39 -4.60
N ASN A 22 9.28 23.54 -3.87
CA ASN A 22 8.01 22.97 -4.30
C ASN A 22 7.07 22.60 -3.14
N PHE A 23 5.79 22.44 -3.47
CA PHE A 23 4.73 22.12 -2.51
C PHE A 23 4.96 20.79 -1.76
N THR A 24 5.65 19.84 -2.40
CA THR A 24 6.03 18.55 -1.81
C THR A 24 7.02 18.72 -0.65
N GLU A 25 7.99 19.61 -0.78
CA GLU A 25 8.95 19.95 0.26
C GLU A 25 8.29 20.70 1.42
N ILE A 26 7.32 21.59 1.14
CA ILE A 26 6.48 22.24 2.16
C ILE A 26 5.73 21.19 2.97
N ALA A 27 5.06 20.24 2.30
CA ALA A 27 4.30 19.19 2.97
C ALA A 27 5.20 18.29 3.84
N LYS A 28 6.38 17.91 3.35
CA LYS A 28 7.37 17.14 4.13
C LYS A 28 7.86 17.90 5.36
N TYR A 29 8.17 19.19 5.21
CA TYR A 29 8.61 20.03 6.32
C TYR A 29 7.50 20.20 7.36
N LEU A 30 6.27 20.51 6.94
CA LEU A 30 5.13 20.66 7.84
C LEU A 30 4.80 19.34 8.55
N LYS A 31 4.88 18.20 7.85
CA LYS A 31 4.70 16.87 8.48
C LYS A 31 5.76 16.59 9.54
N ALA A 32 7.01 17.02 9.32
CA ALA A 32 8.10 16.84 10.29
C ALA A 32 8.04 17.82 11.49
N LYS A 33 7.51 19.04 11.30
CA LYS A 33 7.44 20.07 12.36
C LYS A 33 6.12 20.12 13.14
N ILE A 34 4.99 19.89 12.46
CA ILE A 34 3.63 19.99 13.03
C ILE A 34 3.06 18.61 13.36
N GLY A 35 3.43 17.59 12.58
CA GLY A 35 3.10 16.21 12.93
C GLY A 35 3.85 15.86 14.21
N GLY A 36 3.12 15.75 15.33
CA GLY A 36 3.69 15.21 16.56
C GLY A 36 4.40 13.91 16.23
N LYS A 37 5.64 13.74 16.73
CA LYS A 37 6.33 12.46 16.60
C LYS A 37 5.40 11.40 17.19
N MET A 38 4.86 10.53 16.34
CA MET A 38 4.08 9.40 16.82
C MET A 38 4.94 8.65 17.81
N ASN A 39 4.40 8.41 19.01
CA ASN A 39 5.12 7.64 20.01
C ASN A 39 5.10 6.15 19.61
N SER A 40 5.99 5.36 20.18
CA SER A 40 6.11 3.94 19.82
C SER A 40 4.83 3.14 20.05
N ALA A 41 4.03 3.52 21.05
CA ALA A 41 2.73 2.88 21.32
C ALA A 41 1.74 3.09 20.17
N GLU A 42 1.69 4.28 19.57
CA GLU A 42 0.83 4.56 18.41
C GLU A 42 1.30 3.80 17.15
N PHE A 43 2.62 3.60 16.99
CA PHE A 43 3.14 2.77 15.90
C PHE A 43 2.74 1.30 16.03
N ILE A 44 2.90 0.71 17.23
CA ILE A 44 2.45 -0.67 17.49
C ILE A 44 0.94 -0.79 17.29
N HIS A 45 0.19 0.19 17.80
CA HIS A 45 -1.26 0.24 17.61
C HIS A 45 -1.59 0.21 16.11
N ASN A 46 -1.00 1.09 15.32
CA ASN A 46 -1.23 1.13 13.88
C ASN A 46 -0.88 -0.18 13.19
N LEU A 47 0.31 -0.75 13.48
CA LEU A 47 0.76 -2.03 12.93
C LEU A 47 -0.23 -3.17 13.22
N LYS A 48 -0.85 -3.19 14.41
CA LYS A 48 -1.83 -4.21 14.81
C LYS A 48 -3.14 -4.16 14.02
N TYR A 49 -3.45 -3.02 13.39
CA TYR A 49 -4.66 -2.82 12.59
C TYR A 49 -4.38 -2.69 11.09
N VAL A 50 -3.12 -2.78 10.66
CA VAL A 50 -2.82 -2.90 9.24
C VAL A 50 -3.38 -4.23 8.76
N ARG A 51 -4.38 -4.15 7.89
CA ARG A 51 -4.94 -5.29 7.18
C ARG A 51 -4.94 -4.96 5.71
N GLN A 52 -4.49 -5.91 4.90
CA GLN A 52 -4.61 -5.85 3.46
C GLN A 52 -6.09 -5.70 3.11
N MET A 53 -6.42 -4.61 2.44
CA MET A 53 -7.77 -4.38 1.94
C MET A 53 -8.07 -5.36 0.80
N GLN A 54 -9.34 -5.68 0.60
CA GLN A 54 -9.73 -6.47 -0.56
C GLN A 54 -9.30 -5.72 -1.83
N TYR A 55 -8.60 -6.43 -2.73
CA TYR A 55 -8.07 -5.91 -4.00
C TYR A 55 -6.90 -4.93 -3.88
N GLU A 56 -6.33 -4.73 -2.68
CA GLU A 56 -5.07 -4.01 -2.52
C GLU A 56 -3.91 -4.84 -3.06
N ILE A 57 -3.02 -4.19 -3.81
CA ILE A 57 -1.83 -4.80 -4.39
C ILE A 57 -0.90 -5.23 -3.26
N ILE A 58 -0.42 -6.48 -3.31
CA ILE A 58 0.42 -7.09 -2.27
C ILE A 58 1.65 -6.22 -1.97
N LEU A 59 2.29 -5.68 -3.01
CA LEU A 59 3.47 -4.83 -2.87
C LEU A 59 3.17 -3.54 -2.08
N GLU A 60 2.02 -2.90 -2.32
CA GLU A 60 1.64 -1.66 -1.62
C GLU A 60 1.38 -1.92 -0.13
N SER A 61 0.73 -3.05 0.17
CA SER A 61 0.50 -3.51 1.54
C SER A 61 1.81 -3.79 2.27
N TYR A 62 2.73 -4.52 1.63
CA TYR A 62 4.05 -4.83 2.18
C TYR A 62 4.88 -3.57 2.48
N GLU A 63 4.96 -2.63 1.54
CA GLU A 63 5.72 -1.38 1.74
C GLU A 63 5.14 -0.51 2.86
N THR A 64 3.81 -0.53 3.02
CA THR A 64 3.13 0.16 4.13
C THR A 64 3.53 -0.42 5.49
N ILE A 65 3.52 -1.76 5.61
CA ILE A 65 3.95 -2.47 6.83
C ILE A 65 5.40 -2.16 7.14
N LYS A 66 6.28 -2.31 6.14
CA LYS A 66 7.71 -2.10 6.28
C LYS A 66 8.04 -0.67 6.72
N THR A 67 7.43 0.33 6.09
CA THR A 67 7.63 1.74 6.45
C THR A 67 7.23 2.04 7.90
N ASN A 68 6.09 1.50 8.34
CA ASN A 68 5.62 1.69 9.71
C ASN A 68 6.51 0.96 10.73
N LEU A 69 6.98 -0.24 10.39
CA LEU A 69 7.87 -1.02 11.23
C LEU A 69 9.28 -0.40 11.31
N ASP A 70 9.79 0.16 10.22
CA ASP A 70 11.07 0.90 10.20
C ASP A 70 11.00 2.13 11.12
N GLN A 71 9.89 2.87 11.10
CA GLN A 71 9.71 4.01 12.00
C GLN A 71 9.67 3.58 13.47
N TYR A 72 8.95 2.50 13.77
CA TYR A 72 8.94 1.90 15.10
C TYR A 72 10.34 1.42 15.55
N ALA A 73 11.06 0.73 14.66
CA ALA A 73 12.38 0.19 14.92
C ALA A 73 13.41 1.28 15.24
N ASN A 74 13.33 2.42 14.54
CA ASN A 74 14.18 3.58 14.81
C ASN A 74 13.87 4.25 16.16
N ILE A 75 12.61 4.22 16.62
CA ILE A 75 12.22 4.81 17.91
C ILE A 75 12.67 3.91 19.07
N GLU A 76 12.47 2.60 18.93
CA GLU A 76 12.76 1.61 19.97
C GLU A 76 14.19 1.05 19.90
N ASN A 77 14.98 1.45 18.90
CA ASN A 77 16.32 0.89 18.60
C ASN A 77 16.30 -0.65 18.51
N LEU A 78 15.38 -1.19 17.70
CA LEU A 78 15.28 -2.64 17.54
C LEU A 78 16.51 -3.23 16.86
N GLU A 79 16.93 -4.40 17.33
CA GLU A 79 17.89 -5.22 16.63
C GLU A 79 17.28 -5.82 15.34
N LYS A 80 18.14 -6.12 14.37
CA LYS A 80 17.74 -6.66 13.06
C LYS A 80 16.94 -7.96 13.16
N GLU A 81 17.28 -8.82 14.11
CA GLU A 81 16.59 -10.10 14.32
C GLU A 81 15.15 -9.89 14.78
N GLU A 82 14.94 -9.01 15.78
CA GLU A 82 13.60 -8.67 16.28
C GLU A 82 12.78 -7.92 15.21
N PHE A 83 13.42 -7.07 14.41
CA PHE A 83 12.78 -6.43 13.25
C PHE A 83 12.23 -7.47 12.27
N ASN A 84 13.08 -8.42 11.85
CA ASN A 84 12.69 -9.46 10.89
C ASN A 84 11.57 -10.35 11.43
N LYS A 85 11.64 -10.71 12.71
CA LYS A 85 10.60 -11.48 13.39
C LYS A 85 9.26 -10.74 13.35
N ARG A 86 9.23 -9.45 13.70
CA ARG A 86 8.01 -8.64 13.68
C ARG A 86 7.49 -8.41 12.28
N LEU A 87 8.36 -8.19 11.31
CA LEU A 87 7.98 -8.04 9.90
C LEU A 87 7.23 -9.29 9.44
N ARG A 88 7.76 -10.48 9.74
CA ARG A 88 7.11 -11.74 9.40
C ARG A 88 5.74 -11.87 10.08
N GLU A 89 5.67 -11.66 11.39
CA GLU A 89 4.41 -11.77 12.14
C GLU A 89 3.34 -10.83 11.58
N ILE A 90 3.67 -9.54 11.42
CA ILE A 90 2.72 -8.52 10.94
C ILE A 90 2.35 -8.78 9.47
N PHE A 91 3.29 -9.16 8.62
CA PHE A 91 3.02 -9.47 7.22
C PHE A 91 1.94 -10.55 7.11
N PHE A 92 2.14 -11.72 7.72
CA PHE A 92 1.17 -12.81 7.62
C PHE A 92 -0.16 -12.50 8.30
N ASP A 93 -0.15 -11.80 9.44
CA ASP A 93 -1.38 -11.41 10.15
C ASP A 93 -2.20 -10.35 9.40
N SER A 94 -1.53 -9.52 8.60
CA SER A 94 -2.16 -8.45 7.83
C SER A 94 -2.78 -8.93 6.51
N LEU A 95 -2.32 -10.05 5.96
CA LEU A 95 -2.79 -10.54 4.66
C LEU A 95 -4.30 -10.79 4.63
N ALA A 96 -4.90 -10.55 3.46
CA ALA A 96 -6.31 -10.89 3.26
C ALA A 96 -6.53 -12.39 3.48
N PHE A 97 -7.68 -12.75 4.06
CA PHE A 97 -7.98 -14.13 4.50
C PHE A 97 -7.67 -15.21 3.45
N ASN A 98 -8.09 -15.00 2.19
CA ASN A 98 -7.86 -15.97 1.12
C ASN A 98 -6.38 -16.12 0.77
N THR A 99 -5.64 -15.01 0.78
CA THR A 99 -4.21 -14.96 0.53
C THR A 99 -3.46 -15.71 1.64
N ALA A 100 -3.74 -15.36 2.90
CA ALA A 100 -3.14 -16.00 4.07
C ALA A 100 -3.42 -17.52 4.09
N ARG A 101 -4.67 -17.91 3.81
CA ARG A 101 -5.06 -19.33 3.71
C ARG A 101 -4.27 -20.06 2.63
N LYS A 102 -4.11 -19.44 1.46
CA LYS A 102 -3.40 -20.05 0.33
C LYS A 102 -1.93 -20.31 0.66
N LEU A 103 -1.25 -19.34 1.27
CA LEU A 103 0.15 -19.50 1.70
C LEU A 103 0.29 -20.60 2.75
N LYS A 104 -0.66 -20.69 3.70
CA LYS A 104 -0.69 -21.75 4.71
C LYS A 104 -0.87 -23.13 4.09
N ASP A 105 -1.74 -23.27 3.09
CA ASP A 105 -1.95 -24.53 2.37
C ASP A 105 -0.68 -24.96 1.60
N LEU A 106 0.09 -23.98 1.10
CA LEU A 106 1.37 -24.19 0.43
C LEU A 106 2.56 -24.35 1.40
N LYS A 107 2.34 -24.19 2.72
CA LYS A 107 3.36 -24.22 3.77
C LYS A 107 4.47 -23.16 3.57
N ILE A 108 4.12 -22.00 3.04
CA ILE A 108 5.03 -20.87 2.88
C ILE A 108 4.97 -20.03 4.16
N TYR A 109 6.10 -19.88 4.84
CA TYR A 109 6.22 -19.16 6.13
C TYR A 109 7.29 -18.06 6.12
N GLU A 110 8.09 -18.00 5.06
CA GLU A 110 9.09 -16.94 4.89
C GLU A 110 8.51 -15.81 4.03
N VAL A 111 8.80 -14.57 4.43
CA VAL A 111 8.25 -13.37 3.77
C VAL A 111 8.72 -13.27 2.33
N GLU A 112 9.99 -13.58 2.07
CA GLU A 112 10.60 -13.50 0.73
C GLU A 112 9.92 -14.49 -0.24
N GLU A 113 9.78 -15.75 0.18
CA GLU A 113 9.10 -16.80 -0.59
C GLU A 113 7.61 -16.47 -0.81
N ALA A 114 6.94 -15.93 0.22
CA ALA A 114 5.55 -15.48 0.09
C ALA A 114 5.41 -14.34 -0.93
N MET A 115 6.29 -13.34 -0.88
CA MET A 115 6.27 -12.21 -1.80
C MET A 115 6.48 -12.65 -3.25
N GLU A 116 7.45 -13.53 -3.50
CA GLU A 116 7.71 -14.08 -4.84
C GLU A 116 6.45 -14.77 -5.39
N TYR A 117 5.86 -15.69 -4.62
CA TYR A 117 4.64 -16.39 -5.02
C TYR A 117 3.46 -15.46 -5.29
N LEU A 118 3.26 -14.47 -4.41
CA LEU A 118 2.11 -13.58 -4.48
C LEU A 118 2.21 -12.59 -5.64
N LEU A 119 3.41 -12.10 -5.95
CA LEU A 119 3.64 -11.22 -7.10
C LEU A 119 3.39 -11.94 -8.42
N ASP A 120 3.85 -13.19 -8.55
CA ASP A 120 3.57 -14.02 -9.72
C ASP A 120 2.07 -14.28 -9.87
N LEU A 121 1.39 -14.61 -8.77
CA LEU A 121 -0.05 -14.84 -8.76
C LEU A 121 -0.83 -13.57 -9.18
N GLU A 122 -0.45 -12.41 -8.67
CA GLU A 122 -1.09 -11.14 -9.06
C GLU A 122 -0.88 -10.83 -10.54
N GLU A 123 0.32 -11.07 -11.07
CA GLU A 123 0.62 -10.85 -12.48
C GLU A 123 -0.19 -11.78 -13.39
N ASP A 124 -0.34 -13.05 -13.01
CA ASP A 124 -1.19 -13.99 -13.75
C ASP A 124 -2.67 -13.63 -13.67
N LEU A 125 -3.16 -13.16 -12.52
CA LEU A 125 -4.52 -12.65 -12.38
C LEU A 125 -4.74 -11.41 -13.27
N LYS A 126 -3.77 -10.49 -13.37
CA LYS A 126 -3.82 -9.35 -14.29
C LYS A 126 -3.96 -9.82 -15.74
N LYS A 127 -3.13 -10.77 -16.19
CA LYS A 127 -3.21 -11.35 -17.56
C LYS A 127 -4.55 -12.00 -17.84
N ILE A 128 -5.09 -12.76 -16.88
CA ILE A 128 -6.42 -13.40 -16.99
C ILE A 128 -7.50 -12.33 -17.14
N LEU A 129 -7.49 -11.29 -16.29
CA LEU A 129 -8.45 -10.19 -16.35
C LEU A 129 -8.40 -9.45 -17.69
N THR A 130 -7.20 -9.16 -18.21
CA THR A 130 -7.03 -8.54 -19.53
C THR A 130 -7.60 -9.43 -20.64
N THR A 131 -7.35 -10.73 -20.59
CA THR A 131 -7.86 -11.71 -21.58
C THR A 131 -9.39 -11.76 -21.56
N ILE A 132 -10.00 -11.77 -20.37
CA ILE A 132 -11.46 -11.73 -20.19
C ILE A 132 -12.04 -10.41 -20.72
N GLN A 133 -11.40 -9.27 -20.45
CA GLN A 133 -11.85 -7.98 -20.97
C GLN A 133 -11.78 -7.92 -22.50
N CYS A 134 -10.69 -8.37 -23.12
CA CYS A 134 -10.54 -8.41 -24.58
C CYS A 134 -11.59 -9.32 -25.24
N SER A 135 -11.87 -10.49 -24.65
CA SER A 135 -12.90 -11.41 -25.17
C SER A 135 -14.32 -10.84 -25.05
N LYS A 136 -14.64 -10.12 -23.96
CA LYS A 136 -15.91 -9.38 -23.82
C LYS A 136 -16.08 -8.30 -24.90
N ILE A 137 -15.04 -7.50 -25.16
CA ILE A 137 -15.04 -6.47 -26.22
C ILE A 137 -15.25 -7.11 -27.60
N ASN A 138 -14.57 -8.22 -27.88
CA ASN A 138 -14.69 -8.92 -29.15
C ASN A 138 -16.08 -9.53 -29.34
N ASN A 139 -16.69 -10.07 -28.28
CA ASN A 139 -18.06 -10.58 -28.34
C ASN A 139 -19.08 -9.45 -28.56
N GLN A 140 -18.89 -8.28 -27.94
CA GLN A 140 -19.72 -7.09 -28.19
C GLN A 140 -19.61 -6.59 -29.64
N LYS A 141 -18.40 -6.55 -30.21
CA LYS A 141 -18.17 -6.19 -31.62
C LYS A 141 -18.83 -7.19 -32.58
N LYS A 142 -18.80 -8.49 -32.28
CA LYS A 142 -19.48 -9.53 -33.07
C LYS A 142 -21.02 -9.41 -33.03
N THR A 143 -21.59 -9.01 -31.90
CA THR A 143 -23.05 -8.73 -31.82
C THR A 143 -23.46 -7.49 -32.62
N LEU A 144 -22.60 -6.48 -32.74
CA LEU A 144 -22.84 -5.29 -33.57
C LEU A 144 -22.73 -5.58 -35.08
N GLN A 145 -22.00 -6.62 -35.48
CA GLN A 145 -21.83 -7.02 -36.88
C GLN A 145 -22.83 -8.08 -37.37
N LYS A 146 -23.80 -8.52 -36.54
CA LYS A 146 -24.86 -9.39 -37.06
C LYS A 146 -25.68 -8.61 -38.10
N PRO A 147 -25.76 -9.05 -39.36
CA PRO A 147 -26.61 -8.39 -40.34
C PRO A 147 -28.05 -8.44 -39.84
N GLN A 148 -28.66 -7.28 -39.61
CA GLN A 148 -30.10 -7.21 -39.42
C GLN A 148 -30.74 -7.61 -40.75
N TYR A 149 -31.36 -8.79 -40.79
CA TYR A 149 -32.19 -9.18 -41.91
C TYR A 149 -33.38 -8.21 -41.96
N THR A 150 -33.28 -7.16 -42.78
CA THR A 150 -34.43 -6.37 -43.14
C THR A 150 -35.37 -7.27 -43.92
N LYS A 151 -36.50 -7.60 -43.29
CA LYS A 151 -37.62 -8.25 -43.97
C LYS A 151 -38.04 -7.30 -45.10
N LYS A 152 -37.61 -7.59 -46.33
CA LYS A 152 -38.17 -6.91 -47.52
C LYS A 152 -39.65 -7.27 -47.55
N ASN A 153 -40.49 -6.34 -47.15
CA ASN A 153 -41.93 -6.47 -47.36
C ASN A 153 -42.17 -6.51 -48.86
N LYS A 154 -42.43 -7.70 -49.40
CA LYS A 154 -43.07 -7.86 -50.70
C LYS A 154 -44.55 -7.56 -50.50
N LYS A 155 -45.01 -6.38 -50.93
CA LYS A 155 -46.32 -6.16 -51.56
C LYS A 155 -46.18 -4.98 -52.52
#